data_AF-A0A522FSA7-F1
#
_entry.id   AF-A0A522FSA7-F1
#
_cell.length_a   1.000
_cell.length_b   1.000
_cell.length_c   1.000
_cell.angle_alpha   90.00
_cell.angle_beta   90.00
_cell.angle_gamma   90.00
#
_symmetry.space_group_name_H-M   'P 1'
#
loop_
_entity.id
_entity.type
_entity.pdbx_description
1 polymer ?
#
loop_
_entity_poly.entity_id
_entity_poly.type
_entity_poly.pdbx_seq_one_letter_code
_entity_poly.pdbx_strand_id
1 'polypeptide(L)'
;MTLDWEFLIRIAFGFKENKGRKIRQSGDPAGMANNEYFNDRHFHDMVITTGYAMQILNQDVKNRKVAVSNDTITLLDSFIVQILNAVTIRDIESIIDSYKTLVFERFFKYDGNVLTRR
;
A
#
# COMPACT_ATOMS: atom_id res chain seq x y z
N MET A 1 5.37 14.25 -1.50
CA MET A 1 4.04 13.77 -1.95
C MET A 1 3.28 13.29 -0.72
N THR A 2 1.99 13.59 -0.60
CA THR A 2 1.14 12.98 0.44
C THR A 2 0.73 11.58 -0.04
N LEU A 3 0.95 10.55 0.76
CA LEU A 3 0.49 9.19 0.45
C LEU A 3 -0.81 8.98 1.21
N ASP A 4 -1.94 9.43 0.65
CA ASP A 4 -3.24 9.13 1.23
C ASP A 4 -3.65 7.69 0.94
N TRP A 5 -4.62 7.19 1.72
CA TRP A 5 -5.11 5.82 1.62
C TRP A 5 -5.55 5.47 0.21
N GLU A 6 -6.37 6.32 -0.41
CA GLU A 6 -6.89 6.12 -1.78
C GLU A 6 -5.76 5.96 -2.80
N PHE A 7 -4.75 6.83 -2.72
CA PHE A 7 -3.60 6.80 -3.58
C PHE A 7 -2.79 5.51 -3.38
N LEU A 8 -2.51 5.11 -2.13
CA LEU A 8 -1.79 3.87 -1.84
C LEU A 8 -2.48 2.66 -2.47
N ILE A 9 -3.79 2.51 -2.27
CA ILE A 9 -4.53 1.36 -2.82
C ILE A 9 -4.40 1.36 -4.33
N ARG A 10 -4.75 2.47 -4.99
CA ARG A 10 -4.80 2.51 -6.46
C ARG A 10 -3.42 2.35 -7.10
N ILE A 11 -2.37 2.90 -6.50
CA ILE A 11 -1.02 2.76 -7.07
C ILE A 11 -0.49 1.34 -6.88
N ALA A 12 -0.78 0.68 -5.74
CA ALA A 12 -0.37 -0.69 -5.49
C ALA A 12 -1.04 -1.67 -6.45
N PHE A 13 -2.36 -1.58 -6.62
CA PHE A 13 -3.08 -2.42 -7.59
C PHE A 13 -2.67 -2.12 -9.04
N GLY A 14 -2.44 -0.85 -9.38
CA GLY A 14 -1.88 -0.46 -10.67
C GLY A 14 -0.43 -0.86 -10.90
N PHE A 15 0.30 -1.27 -9.86
CA PHE A 15 1.72 -1.60 -9.97
C PHE A 15 1.95 -2.84 -10.84
N LYS A 16 1.20 -3.91 -10.61
CA LYS A 16 1.30 -5.14 -11.42
C LYS A 16 0.46 -5.07 -12.69
N GLU A 17 -0.79 -4.63 -12.58
CA GLU A 17 -1.76 -4.69 -13.69
C GLU A 17 -1.59 -3.56 -14.70
N ASN A 18 -1.13 -2.37 -14.26
CA ASN A 18 -1.06 -1.17 -15.09
C ASN A 18 0.36 -0.58 -15.17
N LYS A 19 1.38 -1.43 -15.05
CA LYS A 19 2.81 -1.06 -15.14
C LYS A 19 3.22 0.08 -14.20
N GLY A 20 2.66 0.16 -12.99
CA GLY A 20 2.94 1.24 -12.05
C GLY A 20 2.02 2.45 -12.16
N ARG A 21 1.10 2.50 -13.12
CA ARG A 21 0.18 3.64 -13.27
C ARG A 21 -1.03 3.49 -12.35
N LYS A 22 -1.44 4.60 -11.72
CA LYS A 22 -2.68 4.65 -10.93
C LYS A 22 -3.85 4.20 -11.80
N ILE A 23 -4.58 3.19 -11.37
CA ILE A 23 -5.79 2.73 -12.04
C ILE A 23 -6.95 3.69 -11.76
N ARG A 24 -7.84 3.86 -12.75
CA ARG A 24 -9.10 4.58 -12.59
C ARG A 24 -10.11 3.70 -11.85
N GLN A 25 -11.12 4.33 -11.23
CA GLN A 25 -12.22 3.64 -10.55
C GLN A 25 -12.98 2.74 -11.54
N SER A 26 -12.66 1.45 -11.59
CA SER A 26 -13.51 0.45 -12.25
C SER A 26 -13.26 -0.95 -11.69
N GLY A 27 -14.20 -1.44 -10.87
CA GLY A 27 -14.56 -2.86 -10.72
C GLY A 27 -13.64 -3.82 -9.95
N ASP A 28 -12.35 -3.55 -9.81
CA ASP A 28 -11.39 -4.36 -9.03
C ASP A 28 -11.40 -3.90 -7.54
N PRO A 29 -10.76 -4.51 -6.53
CA PRO A 29 -10.56 -3.93 -5.18
C PRO A 29 -10.08 -2.46 -5.14
N ALA A 30 -9.59 -1.92 -6.26
CA ALA A 30 -9.45 -0.49 -6.53
C ALA A 30 -10.74 0.36 -6.44
N GLY A 31 -11.91 -0.26 -6.58
CA GLY A 31 -13.23 0.31 -6.38
C GLY A 31 -13.54 0.59 -4.91
N MET A 32 -12.86 -0.10 -3.98
CA MET A 32 -12.88 0.26 -2.56
C MET A 32 -12.06 1.52 -2.27
N ALA A 33 -11.13 1.91 -3.15
CA ALA A 33 -10.41 3.19 -3.08
C ALA A 33 -11.30 4.37 -3.53
N ASN A 34 -12.48 4.47 -2.93
CA ASN A 34 -13.35 5.63 -2.94
C ASN A 34 -13.45 6.13 -1.49
N ASN A 35 -13.26 7.43 -1.27
CA ASN A 35 -13.34 8.03 0.07
C ASN A 35 -14.71 7.79 0.74
N GLU A 36 -15.75 7.48 -0.03
CA GLU A 36 -17.06 7.07 0.50
C GLU A 36 -16.97 5.79 1.36
N TYR A 37 -15.98 4.93 1.14
CA TYR A 37 -15.71 3.74 1.94
C TYR A 37 -14.72 3.98 3.08
N PHE A 38 -14.18 5.19 3.21
CA PHE A 38 -13.29 5.56 4.32
C PHE A 38 -14.09 5.98 5.56
N ASN A 39 -14.84 5.03 6.13
CA ASN A 39 -15.66 5.25 7.32
C ASN A 39 -15.83 3.96 8.13
N ASP A 40 -16.30 4.09 9.38
CA ASP A 40 -16.36 2.97 10.32
C ASP A 40 -17.21 1.79 9.84
N ARG A 41 -18.20 2.00 8.97
CA ARG A 41 -19.04 0.92 8.43
C ARG A 41 -18.26 -0.03 7.53
N HIS A 42 -17.17 0.45 6.95
CA HIS A 42 -16.30 -0.29 6.03
C HIS A 42 -14.91 -0.55 6.62
N PHE A 43 -14.76 -0.39 7.94
CA PHE A 43 -13.45 -0.52 8.59
C PHE A 43 -12.75 -1.85 8.26
N HIS A 44 -13.48 -2.96 8.29
CA HIS A 44 -12.92 -4.27 7.96
C HIS A 44 -12.46 -4.36 6.50
N ASP A 45 -13.25 -3.79 5.58
CA ASP A 45 -12.91 -3.71 4.16
C ASP A 45 -11.65 -2.86 3.95
N MET A 46 -11.51 -1.76 4.70
CA MET A 46 -10.33 -0.90 4.68
C MET A 46 -9.08 -1.64 5.16
N VAL A 47 -9.16 -2.37 6.27
CA VAL A 47 -8.05 -3.20 6.78
C VAL A 47 -7.59 -4.20 5.72
N ILE A 48 -8.53 -4.97 5.16
CA ILE A 48 -8.21 -5.99 4.15
C ILE A 48 -7.59 -5.36 2.91
N THR A 49 -8.20 -4.30 2.38
CA THR A 49 -7.74 -3.64 1.15
C THR A 49 -6.35 -3.04 1.32
N THR A 50 -6.09 -2.42 2.48
CA THR A 50 -4.77 -1.88 2.82
C THR A 50 -3.72 -2.98 2.93
N GLY A 51 -4.07 -4.09 3.60
CA GLY A 51 -3.18 -5.25 3.72
C GLY A 51 -2.78 -5.82 2.36
N TYR A 52 -3.74 -5.97 1.44
CA TYR A 52 -3.45 -6.41 0.07
C TYR A 52 -2.55 -5.43 -0.69
N ALA A 53 -2.81 -4.13 -0.61
CA ALA A 53 -1.99 -3.11 -1.25
C ALA A 53 -0.54 -3.16 -0.76
N MET A 54 -0.34 -3.23 0.56
CA MET A 54 0.99 -3.39 1.16
C MET A 54 1.65 -4.69 0.72
N GLN A 55 0.90 -5.79 0.66
CA GLN A 55 1.45 -7.09 0.24
C GLN A 55 1.93 -7.09 -1.20
N ILE A 56 1.22 -6.41 -2.12
CA ILE A 56 1.63 -6.28 -3.53
C ILE A 56 3.02 -5.62 -3.61
N LEU A 57 3.19 -4.50 -2.91
CA LEU A 57 4.45 -3.74 -2.92
C LEU A 57 5.56 -4.47 -2.15
N ASN A 58 5.25 -5.06 -0.99
CA ASN A 58 6.20 -5.83 -0.19
C ASN A 58 6.76 -7.02 -0.97
N GLN A 59 5.91 -7.76 -1.68
CA GLN A 59 6.35 -8.86 -2.53
C GLN A 59 7.27 -8.38 -3.66
N ASP A 60 7.03 -7.19 -4.23
CA ASP A 60 7.96 -6.63 -5.22
C ASP A 60 9.34 -6.35 -4.61
N VAL A 61 9.39 -5.80 -3.39
CA VAL A 61 10.65 -5.56 -2.67
C VAL A 61 11.37 -6.88 -2.36
N LYS A 62 10.67 -7.88 -1.83
CA LYS A 62 11.26 -9.18 -1.47
C LYS A 62 11.82 -9.94 -2.67
N ASN A 63 11.18 -9.80 -3.84
CA ASN A 63 11.58 -10.50 -5.06
C ASN A 63 12.62 -9.74 -5.91
N ARG A 64 13.26 -8.71 -5.35
CA ARG A 64 14.34 -7.99 -6.04
C ARG A 64 15.51 -8.91 -6.33
N LYS A 65 16.18 -8.67 -7.46
CA LYS A 65 17.41 -9.38 -7.83
C LYS A 65 18.55 -9.15 -6.83
N VAL A 66 18.57 -7.97 -6.21
CA VAL A 66 19.51 -7.65 -5.13
C VAL A 66 18.90 -8.12 -3.82
N ALA A 67 19.65 -8.93 -3.07
CA ALA A 67 19.22 -9.45 -1.78
C ALA A 67 18.86 -8.31 -0.82
N VAL A 68 17.65 -8.39 -0.27
CA VAL A 68 17.15 -7.47 0.75
C VAL A 68 17.48 -8.06 2.12
N SER A 69 17.87 -7.22 3.09
CA SER A 69 18.23 -7.70 4.43
C SER A 69 17.06 -8.37 5.14
N ASN A 70 17.34 -9.35 6.00
CA ASN A 70 16.32 -9.99 6.84
C ASN A 70 15.56 -8.97 7.70
N ASP A 71 16.23 -7.96 8.23
CA ASP A 71 15.57 -6.88 8.99
C ASP A 71 14.52 -6.15 8.15
N THR A 72 14.80 -5.93 6.87
CA THR A 72 13.84 -5.31 5.96
C THR A 72 12.68 -6.26 5.68
N ILE A 73 12.92 -7.57 5.51
CA ILE A 73 11.85 -8.56 5.31
C ILE A 73 10.92 -8.57 6.53
N THR A 74 11.48 -8.64 7.75
CA THR A 74 10.73 -8.57 9.00
C THR A 74 9.94 -7.27 9.12
N LEU A 75 10.53 -6.13 8.74
CA LEU A 75 9.84 -4.85 8.71
C LEU A 75 8.64 -4.87 7.77
N LEU A 76 8.80 -5.40 6.54
CA LEU A 76 7.70 -5.51 5.57
C LEU A 76 6.55 -6.36 6.11
N ASP A 77 6.85 -7.51 6.73
CA ASP A 77 5.83 -8.39 7.31
C ASP A 77 5.16 -7.78 8.53
N SER A 78 5.89 -6.99 9.32
CA SER A 78 5.34 -6.29 10.48
C SER A 78 4.21 -5.33 10.10
N PHE A 79 4.28 -4.70 8.93
CA PHE A 79 3.23 -3.79 8.46
C PHE A 79 1.92 -4.51 8.15
N ILE A 80 1.98 -5.73 7.63
CA ILE A 80 0.78 -6.55 7.41
C ILE A 80 0.12 -6.89 8.73
N VAL A 81 0.92 -7.30 9.72
CA VAL A 81 0.41 -7.61 11.08
C VAL A 81 -0.18 -6.37 11.74
N GLN A 82 0.47 -5.21 11.63
CA GLN A 82 -0.03 -3.95 12.18
C GLN A 82 -1.39 -3.56 11.57
N ILE A 83 -1.55 -3.67 10.24
CA ILE A 83 -2.82 -3.38 9.58
C ILE A 83 -3.92 -4.33 10.04
N LEU A 84 -3.64 -5.64 10.13
CA LEU A 84 -4.63 -6.62 10.58
C LEU A 84 -5.08 -6.42 12.03
N ASN A 85 -4.23 -5.80 12.85
CA ASN A 85 -4.50 -5.48 14.26
C ASN A 85 -5.01 -4.06 14.48
N ALA A 86 -5.18 -3.25 13.43
CA ALA A 86 -5.74 -1.92 13.54
C ALA A 86 -7.18 -2.00 14.07
N VAL A 87 -7.56 -1.08 14.96
CA VAL A 87 -8.91 -1.04 15.56
C VAL A 87 -9.64 0.26 15.23
N THR A 88 -8.93 1.28 14.75
CA THR A 88 -9.50 2.54 14.30
C THR A 88 -8.95 2.96 12.94
N ILE A 89 -9.70 3.81 12.24
CA ILE A 89 -9.24 4.43 10.98
C ILE A 89 -7.93 5.19 11.19
N ARG A 90 -7.77 5.85 12.34
CA ARG A 90 -6.55 6.59 12.67
C ARG A 90 -5.32 5.70 12.80
N ASP A 91 -5.49 4.45 13.23
CA ASP A 91 -4.39 3.47 13.25
C ASP A 91 -3.94 3.17 11.82
N ILE A 92 -4.89 2.95 10.89
CA ILE A 92 -4.60 2.70 9.48
C ILE A 92 -3.82 3.88 8.87
N GLU A 93 -4.25 5.12 9.13
CA GLU A 93 -3.56 6.33 8.65
C GLU A 93 -2.11 6.39 9.17
N SER A 94 -1.92 6.20 10.48
CA SER A 94 -0.59 6.20 11.11
C SER A 94 0.33 5.11 10.55
N ILE A 95 -0.23 3.93 10.28
CA ILE A 95 0.51 2.80 9.70
C ILE A 95 0.91 3.12 8.26
N ILE A 96 0.04 3.76 7.47
CA ILE A 96 0.34 4.18 6.09
C ILE A 96 1.43 5.25 6.06
N ASP A 97 1.38 6.24 6.96
CA ASP A 97 2.41 7.27 7.06
C ASP A 97 3.78 6.67 7.43
N SER A 98 3.80 5.69 8.32
CA SER A 98 5.00 4.93 8.68
C SER A 98 5.51 4.11 7.50
N TYR A 99 4.62 3.40 6.81
CA TYR A 99 4.94 2.58 5.64
C TYR A 99 5.53 3.42 4.49
N LYS A 100 4.97 4.61 4.28
CA LYS A 100 5.44 5.56 3.28
C LYS A 100 6.94 5.85 3.45
N THR A 101 7.32 6.22 4.65
CA THR A 101 8.69 6.67 4.96
C THR A 101 9.67 5.49 4.95
N LEU A 102 9.28 4.36 5.55
CA LEU A 102 10.20 3.24 5.76
C LEU A 102 10.30 2.29 4.55
N VAL A 103 9.26 2.25 3.72
CA VAL A 103 9.17 1.32 2.58
C VAL A 103 8.97 2.08 1.27
N PHE A 104 7.88 2.84 1.13
CA PHE A 104 7.47 3.39 -0.16
C PHE A 104 8.55 4.29 -0.77
N GLU A 105 8.99 5.32 -0.04
CA GLU A 105 9.99 6.29 -0.53
C GLU A 105 11.41 5.70 -0.63
N ARG A 106 11.67 4.63 0.12
CA ARG A 106 12.95 3.92 0.12
C ARG A 106 13.12 3.05 -1.11
N PHE A 107 12.08 2.32 -1.49
CA PHE A 107 12.14 1.31 -2.54
C PHE A 107 11.48 1.74 -3.85
N PHE A 108 10.59 2.71 -3.84
CA PHE A 108 9.86 3.12 -5.02
C PHE A 108 10.04 4.60 -5.31
N LYS A 109 9.83 4.96 -6.58
CA LYS A 109 9.83 6.33 -7.06
C LYS A 109 8.54 6.53 -7.85
N TYR A 110 7.80 7.59 -7.50
CA TYR A 110 6.66 8.05 -8.27
C TYR A 110 7.03 9.37 -8.94
N ASP A 111 6.90 9.46 -10.26
CA ASP A 111 7.24 10.66 -11.04
C ASP A 111 6.05 11.60 -11.30
N GLY A 112 4.89 11.29 -10.72
CA GLY A 112 3.62 11.98 -10.99
C GLY A 112 2.68 11.17 -11.88
N ASN A 113 3.20 10.19 -12.63
CA ASN A 113 2.43 9.37 -13.57
C ASN A 113 2.62 7.86 -13.35
N VAL A 114 3.82 7.42 -13.01
CA VAL A 114 4.18 6.00 -12.92
C VAL A 114 4.98 5.74 -11.64
N LEU A 115 4.59 4.70 -10.91
CA LEU A 115 5.36 4.12 -9.83
C LEU A 115 6.37 3.12 -10.40
N THR A 116 7.65 3.41 -10.21
CA THR A 116 8.75 2.52 -10.59
C THR A 116 9.54 2.08 -9.37
N ARG A 117 10.30 1.00 -9.53
CA ARG A 117 11.32 0.64 -8.56
C ARG A 117 12.41 1.71 -8.55
N ARG A 118 12.93 1.99 -7.35
CA ARG A 118 14.16 2.75 -7.14
C ARG A 118 15.35 1.80 -7.16
#